data_AF-A0A5E7YRK4-F1
#
_entry.id   AF-A0A5E7YRK4-F1
#
_cell.length_a   1.000
_cell.length_b   1.000
_cell.length_c   1.000
_cell.angle_alpha   90.00
_cell.angle_beta   90.00
_cell.angle_gamma   90.00
#
_symmetry.space_group_name_H-M   'P 1'
#
loop_
_entity.id
_entity.type
_entity.pdbx_description
1 polymer ?
#
loop_
_entity_poly.entity_id
_entity_poly.type
_entity_poly.pdbx_seq_one_letter_code
_entity_poly.pdbx_strand_id
1 'polypeptide(L)'
;MPAASYLSGSNRERTPLRRRILSLSLAIAAHVLVVLLLLRLAPSLTPPPKGETSLSTFDALPAAAPAEQHAKATTKAQAKRGEPTKTSPKTAPTEPPPPAPPVKAPLLLPGGMELFDAADISKLGSKSDDGARGNADSGKESVAAYGPGEGPGGVRLYNAEWYREPTNAELTGYMPPGGPPIGFGLIACQTVPDFRVENCRALAESPAGSGVARALRLAAWQFRVKPPRVGGKQMIGAWVRIKITFTPGGMSY
;
A
#
# COMPACT_ATOMS: atom_id res chain seq x y z
N MET A 1 62.14 2.62 20.12
CA MET A 1 60.74 2.94 19.79
C MET A 1 59.84 2.13 20.71
N PRO A 2 59.15 2.73 21.70
CA PRO A 2 58.16 2.01 22.48
C PRO A 2 56.77 2.13 21.82
N ALA A 3 56.01 1.04 21.91
CA ALA A 3 54.66 0.90 21.38
C ALA A 3 53.65 1.74 22.18
N ALA A 4 52.77 2.45 21.49
CA ALA A 4 51.65 3.18 22.09
C ALA A 4 50.42 2.26 22.18
N SER A 5 50.08 1.87 23.41
CA SER A 5 48.89 1.09 23.74
C SER A 5 47.72 2.00 24.15
N TYR A 6 46.61 1.83 23.43
CA TYR A 6 45.19 2.09 23.68
C TYR A 6 44.74 2.87 24.93
N LEU A 7 43.91 3.90 24.70
CA LEU A 7 42.75 4.20 25.55
C LEU A 7 41.55 4.59 24.68
N SER A 8 40.73 3.58 24.34
CA SER A 8 39.39 3.80 23.80
C SER A 8 38.47 4.16 24.97
N GLY A 9 38.26 5.46 25.18
CA GLY A 9 37.37 5.97 26.22
C GLY A 9 35.91 5.70 25.88
N SER A 10 35.36 4.59 26.37
CA SER A 10 33.93 4.33 26.35
C SER A 10 33.22 5.25 27.36
N ASN A 11 32.82 6.44 26.93
CA ASN A 11 31.91 7.30 27.69
C ASN A 11 30.51 6.68 27.70
N ARG A 12 30.30 5.74 28.63
CA ARG A 12 28.98 5.19 28.94
C ARG A 12 28.29 6.18 29.88
N GLU A 13 27.56 7.14 29.30
CA GLU A 13 26.73 8.09 30.03
C GLU A 13 25.79 7.35 30.98
N ARG A 14 26.12 7.41 32.28
CA ARG A 14 25.22 7.02 33.36
C ARG A 14 24.14 8.09 33.47
N THR A 15 23.14 8.03 32.58
CA THR A 15 21.89 8.74 32.83
C THR A 15 21.31 8.21 34.16
N PRO A 16 21.08 9.08 35.17
CA PRO A 16 20.71 8.62 36.50
C PRO A 16 19.39 7.85 36.40
N LEU A 17 19.33 6.66 37.02
CA LEU A 17 18.15 5.76 37.03
C LEU A 17 16.84 6.53 37.29
N ARG A 18 16.91 7.55 38.15
CA ARG A 18 15.82 8.46 38.50
C ARG A 18 15.19 9.15 37.29
N ARG A 19 15.97 9.55 36.29
CA ARG A 19 15.47 10.22 35.07
C ARG A 19 14.74 9.25 34.14
N ARG A 20 15.19 7.99 34.09
CA ARG A 20 14.54 6.92 33.31
C ARG A 20 13.20 6.51 33.94
N ILE A 21 13.16 6.41 35.27
CA ILE A 21 11.93 6.13 36.01
C ILE A 21 10.91 7.28 35.81
N LEU A 22 11.37 8.54 35.86
CA LEU A 22 10.52 9.72 35.60
C LEU A 22 9.94 9.73 34.18
N SER A 23 10.75 9.44 33.15
CA SER A 23 10.25 9.37 31.78
C SER A 23 9.26 8.21 31.59
N LEU A 24 9.51 7.07 32.22
CA LEU A 24 8.62 5.91 32.16
C LEU A 24 7.27 6.22 32.84
N SER A 25 7.29 6.82 34.04
CA SER A 25 6.07 7.20 34.74
C SER A 25 5.24 8.23 33.97
N LEU A 26 5.89 9.20 33.32
CA LEU A 26 5.19 10.20 32.51
C LEU A 26 4.54 9.56 31.27
N ALA A 27 5.26 8.65 30.60
CA ALA A 27 4.72 7.91 29.47
C ALA A 27 3.51 7.06 29.88
N ILE A 28 3.61 6.32 31.00
CA ILE A 28 2.49 5.51 31.51
C ILE A 28 1.29 6.40 31.86
N ALA A 29 1.51 7.52 32.55
CA ALA A 29 0.44 8.46 32.90
C ALA A 29 -0.26 9.01 31.65
N ALA A 30 0.49 9.37 30.60
CA ALA A 30 -0.09 9.85 29.34
C ALA A 30 -0.97 8.77 28.66
N HIS A 31 -0.52 7.51 28.64
CA HIS A 31 -1.30 6.41 28.07
C HIS A 31 -2.59 6.15 28.87
N VAL A 32 -2.50 6.14 30.20
CA VAL A 32 -3.68 5.96 31.07
C VAL A 32 -4.68 7.09 30.86
N LEU A 33 -4.21 8.33 30.72
CA LEU A 33 -5.06 9.49 30.45
C LEU A 33 -5.76 9.39 29.09
N VAL A 34 -5.07 8.95 28.03
CA VAL A 34 -5.66 8.73 26.71
C VAL A 34 -6.72 7.63 26.77
N VAL A 35 -6.45 6.50 27.45
CA VAL A 35 -7.43 5.41 27.60
C VAL A 35 -8.66 5.90 28.38
N LEU A 36 -8.48 6.66 29.44
CA LEU A 36 -9.59 7.26 30.19
C LEU A 36 -10.41 8.23 29.34
N LEU A 37 -9.76 9.04 28.51
CA LEU A 37 -10.45 9.94 27.59
C LEU A 37 -11.29 9.14 26.59
N LEU A 38 -10.72 8.09 26.01
CA LEU A 38 -11.44 7.21 25.07
C LEU A 38 -12.63 6.53 25.74
N LEU A 39 -12.50 6.07 26.99
CA LEU A 39 -13.61 5.45 27.72
C LEU A 39 -14.70 6.45 28.12
N ARG A 40 -14.35 7.71 28.39
CA ARG A 40 -15.30 8.78 28.71
C ARG A 40 -16.04 9.30 27.48
N LEU A 41 -15.39 9.32 26.32
CA LEU A 41 -15.93 9.82 25.06
C LEU A 41 -16.48 8.70 24.16
N ALA A 42 -16.29 7.43 24.52
CA ALA A 42 -16.77 6.31 23.72
C ALA A 42 -18.30 6.37 23.58
N PRO A 43 -18.82 6.54 22.35
CA PRO A 43 -20.24 6.36 22.10
C PRO A 43 -20.60 4.88 22.28
N SER A 44 -21.77 4.63 22.88
CA SER A 44 -22.30 3.28 23.05
C SER A 44 -22.43 2.58 21.69
N LEU A 45 -21.77 1.43 21.53
CA LEU A 45 -21.79 0.56 20.34
C LEU A 45 -23.13 -0.19 20.16
N THR A 46 -24.23 0.31 20.70
CA THR A 46 -25.57 -0.22 20.49
C THR A 46 -26.12 0.33 19.17
N PRO A 47 -26.23 -0.49 18.10
CA PRO A 47 -26.96 -0.05 16.91
C PRO A 47 -28.42 0.19 17.29
N PRO A 48 -29.02 1.35 16.96
CA PRO A 48 -30.44 1.54 17.16
C PRO A 48 -31.21 0.51 16.30
N PRO A 49 -32.33 -0.06 16.81
CA PRO A 49 -33.21 -0.85 15.96
C PRO A 49 -33.62 0.01 14.77
N LYS A 50 -33.55 -0.56 13.56
CA LYS A 50 -33.98 0.09 12.32
C LYS A 50 -35.46 0.47 12.45
N GLY A 51 -35.70 1.69 12.92
CA GLY A 51 -36.98 2.37 12.79
C GLY A 51 -37.14 2.77 11.33
N GLU A 52 -38.27 2.37 10.77
CA GLU A 52 -38.69 2.60 9.40
C GLU A 52 -38.52 4.09 9.05
N THR A 53 -37.63 4.39 8.11
CA THR A 53 -37.55 5.72 7.51
C THR A 53 -38.81 5.92 6.68
N SER A 54 -39.79 6.62 7.24
CA SER A 54 -40.90 7.16 6.47
C SER A 54 -40.34 8.18 5.47
N LEU A 55 -40.36 7.80 4.19
CA LEU A 55 -40.15 8.72 3.07
C LEU A 55 -41.21 9.83 3.13
N SER A 56 -40.82 11.04 3.52
CA SER A 56 -41.63 12.23 3.27
C SER A 56 -41.44 12.64 1.80
N THR A 57 -42.30 12.14 0.93
CA THR A 57 -42.53 12.74 -0.38
C THR A 57 -43.36 14.00 -0.19
N PHE A 58 -42.74 15.16 -0.42
CA PHE A 58 -43.47 16.40 -0.60
C PHE A 58 -44.21 16.31 -1.93
N ASP A 59 -45.54 16.22 -1.85
CA ASP A 59 -46.41 16.45 -3.00
C ASP A 59 -46.69 17.95 -3.08
N ALA A 60 -46.47 18.53 -4.26
CA ALA A 60 -46.62 19.94 -4.51
C ALA A 60 -47.68 20.12 -5.60
N LEU A 61 -48.94 20.33 -5.22
CA LEU A 61 -50.01 20.95 -6.03
C LEU A 61 -51.17 21.46 -5.14
N PRO A 62 -51.91 22.51 -5.56
CA PRO A 62 -52.61 23.41 -4.65
C PRO A 62 -54.10 23.11 -4.39
N ALA A 63 -54.56 23.63 -3.24
CA ALA A 63 -55.90 23.82 -2.70
C ALA A 63 -57.16 23.49 -3.55
N ALA A 64 -57.98 22.57 -3.03
CA ALA A 64 -59.45 22.72 -2.86
C ALA A 64 -60.04 21.53 -2.06
N ALA A 65 -60.93 21.80 -1.12
CA ALA A 65 -61.86 20.84 -0.47
C ALA A 65 -63.31 21.24 -0.84
N PRO A 66 -64.42 20.57 -0.44
CA PRO A 66 -64.60 19.32 0.34
C PRO A 66 -65.78 18.41 -0.15
N ALA A 67 -66.11 17.36 0.64
CA ALA A 67 -67.39 16.59 0.72
C ALA A 67 -67.70 15.65 -0.48
N GLU A 68 -68.37 14.49 -0.40
CA GLU A 68 -69.22 13.78 0.57
C GLU A 68 -69.36 12.33 -0.04
N GLN A 69 -69.23 11.21 0.69
CA GLN A 69 -70.32 10.43 1.32
C GLN A 69 -70.80 9.18 0.52
N HIS A 70 -71.13 8.11 1.28
CA HIS A 70 -71.91 6.90 0.90
C HIS A 70 -71.21 5.80 0.10
N ALA A 71 -71.51 4.51 0.25
CA ALA A 71 -72.20 3.73 1.28
C ALA A 71 -72.02 2.24 0.90
N LYS A 72 -71.91 1.40 1.95
CA LYS A 72 -72.45 0.03 2.07
C LYS A 72 -72.03 -1.09 1.10
N ALA A 73 -71.63 -2.20 1.73
CA ALA A 73 -72.32 -3.51 1.72
C ALA A 73 -71.41 -4.73 1.47
N THR A 74 -71.26 -5.51 2.54
CA THR A 74 -71.37 -6.98 2.61
C THR A 74 -70.37 -7.91 1.89
N THR A 75 -69.57 -8.57 2.73
CA THR A 75 -69.29 -10.03 2.80
C THR A 75 -69.11 -10.81 1.50
N LYS A 76 -67.92 -11.40 1.35
CA LYS A 76 -67.76 -12.79 0.92
C LYS A 76 -66.45 -13.39 1.44
N ALA A 77 -66.57 -14.67 1.80
CA ALA A 77 -65.60 -15.47 2.50
C ALA A 77 -64.53 -16.08 1.57
N GLN A 78 -63.40 -16.40 2.19
CA GLN A 78 -62.62 -17.63 2.00
C GLN A 78 -61.81 -17.80 0.70
N ALA A 79 -60.49 -17.78 0.84
CA ALA A 79 -59.61 -18.81 0.28
C ALA A 79 -58.21 -18.73 0.92
N LYS A 80 -57.91 -19.66 1.83
CA LYS A 80 -56.53 -20.08 2.08
C LYS A 80 -56.11 -20.99 0.92
N ARG A 81 -55.03 -20.62 0.23
CA ARG A 81 -54.17 -21.47 -0.63
C ARG A 81 -52.81 -20.73 -0.65
N GLY A 82 -51.75 -21.23 -0.02
CA GLY A 82 -50.81 -22.23 -0.56
C GLY A 82 -50.16 -21.64 -1.81
N GLU A 83 -48.89 -21.24 -1.89
CA GLU A 83 -47.57 -21.80 -1.50
C GLU A 83 -46.53 -20.70 -1.89
N PRO A 84 -45.19 -20.86 -1.78
CA PRO A 84 -44.41 -21.95 -1.22
C PRO A 84 -43.41 -21.47 -0.14
N THR A 85 -43.17 -22.35 0.84
CA THR A 85 -41.93 -22.36 1.61
C THR A 85 -40.77 -22.50 0.63
N LYS A 86 -40.03 -21.42 0.36
CA LYS A 86 -38.69 -21.54 -0.21
C LYS A 86 -37.81 -22.17 0.85
N THR A 87 -37.61 -23.47 0.68
CA THR A 87 -36.53 -24.29 1.20
C THR A 87 -35.25 -23.45 1.36
N SER A 88 -34.78 -23.33 2.59
CA SER A 88 -33.45 -22.82 2.90
C SER A 88 -32.41 -23.67 2.16
N PRO A 89 -31.39 -23.05 1.54
CA PRO A 89 -30.06 -23.59 1.65
C PRO A 89 -29.62 -23.30 3.08
N LYS A 90 -29.79 -24.30 3.96
CA LYS A 90 -29.05 -24.37 5.21
C LYS A 90 -27.59 -24.37 4.81
N THR A 91 -26.93 -23.21 4.93
CA THR A 91 -25.47 -23.14 4.84
C THR A 91 -24.94 -24.13 5.86
N ALA A 92 -24.34 -25.21 5.36
CA ALA A 92 -23.57 -26.11 6.19
C ALA A 92 -22.51 -25.27 6.92
N PRO A 93 -22.34 -25.43 8.24
CA PRO A 93 -21.18 -24.88 8.91
C PRO A 93 -19.93 -25.38 8.20
N THR A 94 -19.17 -24.46 7.60
CA THR A 94 -17.84 -24.76 7.09
C THR A 94 -17.02 -25.25 8.28
N GLU A 95 -16.66 -26.53 8.25
CA GLU A 95 -15.72 -27.14 9.16
C GLU A 95 -14.41 -26.33 9.13
N PRO A 96 -13.85 -25.96 10.30
CA PRO A 96 -12.57 -25.27 10.33
C PRO A 96 -11.50 -26.15 9.67
N PRO A 97 -10.64 -25.58 8.81
CA PRO A 97 -9.58 -26.37 8.18
C PRO A 97 -8.69 -26.98 9.27
N PRO A 98 -8.25 -28.23 9.09
CA PRO A 98 -7.35 -28.88 10.05
C PRO A 98 -6.07 -28.05 10.23
N PRO A 99 -5.50 -28.05 11.44
CA PRO A 99 -4.26 -27.33 11.70
C PRO A 99 -3.17 -27.86 10.77
N ALA A 100 -2.52 -26.93 10.05
CA ALA A 100 -1.38 -27.23 9.21
C ALA A 100 -0.29 -27.93 10.05
N PRO A 101 0.40 -28.95 9.50
CA PRO A 101 1.55 -29.56 10.18
C PRO A 101 2.63 -28.49 10.42
N PRO A 102 3.40 -28.58 11.51
CA PRO A 102 4.48 -27.64 11.76
C PRO A 102 5.50 -27.73 10.63
N VAL A 103 5.69 -26.61 9.93
CA VAL A 103 6.78 -26.44 8.97
C VAL A 103 8.07 -26.63 9.74
N LYS A 104 8.82 -27.70 9.43
CA LYS A 104 10.16 -27.91 9.97
C LYS A 104 11.00 -26.67 9.62
N ALA A 105 11.54 -26.02 10.65
CA ALA A 105 12.51 -24.95 10.46
C ALA A 105 13.64 -25.45 9.53
N PRO A 106 14.17 -24.61 8.61
CA PRO A 106 15.32 -25.01 7.83
C PRO A 106 16.45 -25.40 8.77
N LEU A 107 16.88 -26.64 8.61
CA LEU A 107 18.07 -27.23 9.19
C LEU A 107 19.22 -26.22 9.05
N LEU A 108 19.95 -25.98 10.15
CA LEU A 108 21.14 -25.13 10.19
C LEU A 108 21.96 -25.32 8.91
N LEU A 109 22.19 -24.25 8.15
CA LEU A 109 23.13 -24.26 7.03
C LEU A 109 24.49 -24.75 7.57
N PRO A 110 25.03 -25.89 7.09
CA PRO A 110 26.42 -26.24 7.34
C PRO A 110 27.25 -25.45 6.33
N GLY A 111 27.55 -24.20 6.66
CA GLY A 111 28.30 -23.31 5.80
C GLY A 111 28.97 -22.24 6.64
N GLY A 112 30.14 -22.56 7.18
CA GLY A 112 31.02 -21.60 7.84
C GLY A 112 31.60 -20.57 6.86
N MET A 113 32.68 -19.91 7.27
CA MET A 113 33.37 -18.77 6.64
C MET A 113 33.48 -18.78 5.10
N GLU A 114 33.49 -19.94 4.45
CA GLU A 114 33.42 -20.10 2.99
C GLU A 114 32.24 -19.35 2.33
N LEU A 115 31.07 -19.30 2.97
CA LEU A 115 29.91 -18.57 2.42
C LEU A 115 30.09 -17.04 2.54
N PHE A 116 30.91 -16.59 3.49
CA PHE A 116 31.29 -15.18 3.64
C PHE A 116 32.37 -14.78 2.63
N ASP A 117 33.33 -15.67 2.34
CA ASP A 117 34.32 -15.48 1.27
C ASP A 117 33.69 -15.49 -0.13
N ALA A 118 32.66 -16.31 -0.35
CA ALA A 118 31.90 -16.32 -1.61
C ALA A 118 31.03 -15.05 -1.82
N ALA A 119 30.77 -14.27 -0.76
CA ALA A 119 30.01 -13.03 -0.79
C ALA A 119 30.91 -11.78 -0.73
N ASP A 120 32.25 -11.93 -0.81
CA ASP A 120 33.18 -10.80 -0.81
C ASP A 120 33.16 -10.05 -2.15
N ILE A 121 32.29 -9.04 -2.22
CA ILE A 121 32.07 -8.14 -3.37
C ILE A 121 33.35 -7.38 -3.75
N SER A 122 34.36 -7.33 -2.87
CA SER A 122 35.66 -6.70 -3.13
C SER A 122 36.46 -7.41 -4.23
N LYS A 123 36.12 -8.67 -4.55
CA LYS A 123 36.78 -9.49 -5.58
C LYS A 123 36.05 -9.51 -6.92
N LEU A 124 34.85 -8.94 -6.98
CA LEU A 124 34.15 -8.69 -8.24
C LEU A 124 34.78 -7.46 -8.89
N GLY A 125 35.64 -7.68 -9.88
CA GLY A 125 36.22 -6.60 -10.67
C GLY A 125 35.12 -5.69 -11.20
N SER A 126 35.27 -4.38 -11.01
CA SER A 126 34.39 -3.36 -11.58
C SER A 126 34.53 -3.36 -13.09
N LYS A 127 33.84 -4.27 -13.77
CA LYS A 127 33.50 -4.12 -15.18
C LYS A 127 32.22 -3.31 -15.25
N SER A 128 32.38 -2.00 -15.34
CA SER A 128 31.44 -1.15 -16.03
C SER A 128 31.37 -1.60 -17.48
N ASP A 129 30.37 -2.43 -17.81
CA ASP A 129 30.01 -2.71 -19.20
C ASP A 129 29.37 -1.45 -19.81
N ASP A 130 30.24 -0.56 -20.26
CA ASP A 130 29.95 0.37 -21.34
C ASP A 130 29.71 -0.43 -22.62
N GLY A 131 28.45 -0.63 -23.01
CA GLY A 131 28.13 -1.08 -24.36
C GLY A 131 26.89 -1.94 -24.50
N ALA A 132 25.74 -1.29 -24.68
CA ALA A 132 24.62 -1.89 -25.43
C ALA A 132 23.92 -0.83 -26.27
N ARG A 133 24.60 -0.35 -27.32
CA ARG A 133 23.93 0.12 -28.54
C ARG A 133 23.39 -1.13 -29.25
N GLY A 134 22.21 -1.57 -28.83
CA GLY A 134 21.42 -2.62 -29.47
C GLY A 134 20.34 -1.99 -30.34
N ASN A 135 20.41 -2.32 -31.64
CA ASN A 135 19.52 -1.92 -32.71
C ASN A 135 18.03 -1.96 -32.32
N ALA A 136 17.31 -0.88 -32.59
CA ALA A 136 15.86 -0.81 -32.47
C ALA A 136 15.22 -1.51 -33.68
N ASP A 137 14.73 -2.73 -33.46
CA ASP A 137 13.75 -3.36 -34.34
C ASP A 137 12.63 -4.01 -33.51
N SER A 138 11.45 -3.42 -33.62
CA SER A 138 10.12 -4.04 -33.62
C SER A 138 9.78 -5.18 -32.62
N GLY A 139 8.86 -4.88 -31.67
CA GLY A 139 7.90 -5.89 -31.18
C GLY A 139 7.66 -5.93 -29.66
N LYS A 140 6.47 -5.49 -29.25
CA LYS A 140 5.87 -5.52 -27.90
C LYS A 140 6.08 -6.82 -27.09
N GLU A 141 7.10 -6.90 -26.25
CA GLU A 141 7.08 -7.73 -25.03
C GLU A 141 7.81 -7.02 -23.89
N SER A 142 7.08 -6.62 -22.86
CA SER A 142 7.58 -5.93 -21.66
C SER A 142 8.37 -6.88 -20.75
N VAL A 143 9.49 -7.44 -21.21
CA VAL A 143 10.24 -8.43 -20.41
C VAL A 143 11.71 -8.07 -20.29
N ALA A 144 11.97 -6.99 -19.55
CA ALA A 144 13.15 -6.92 -18.70
C ALA A 144 12.66 -6.93 -17.25
N ALA A 145 12.30 -8.12 -16.76
CA ALA A 145 12.07 -8.34 -15.34
C ALA A 145 13.44 -8.38 -14.66
N TYR A 146 13.75 -7.38 -13.83
CA TYR A 146 14.89 -7.49 -12.91
C TYR A 146 14.55 -8.55 -11.85
N GLY A 147 15.58 -9.16 -11.26
CA GLY A 147 15.54 -10.48 -10.62
C GLY A 147 14.46 -10.70 -9.55
N PRO A 148 14.21 -11.98 -9.18
CA PRO A 148 13.32 -12.30 -8.06
C PRO A 148 13.90 -11.74 -6.77
N GLY A 149 13.33 -10.63 -6.25
CA GLY A 149 13.76 -10.06 -4.97
C GLY A 149 13.70 -8.54 -4.85
N GLU A 150 13.69 -7.78 -5.96
CA GLU A 150 13.73 -6.31 -5.89
C GLU A 150 12.39 -5.65 -5.51
N GLY A 151 11.26 -6.35 -5.65
CA GLY A 151 9.94 -5.82 -5.34
C GLY A 151 9.56 -5.94 -3.86
N PRO A 152 8.62 -5.13 -3.37
CA PRO A 152 8.15 -5.24 -2.00
C PRO A 152 7.61 -6.64 -1.66
N GLY A 153 8.25 -7.31 -0.69
CA GLY A 153 7.89 -8.68 -0.31
C GLY A 153 8.49 -9.77 -1.19
N GLY A 154 9.59 -9.49 -1.91
CA GLY A 154 10.28 -10.46 -2.77
C GLY A 154 9.57 -10.75 -4.10
N VAL A 155 8.55 -9.96 -4.41
CA VAL A 155 7.79 -10.06 -5.66
C VAL A 155 8.63 -9.62 -6.85
N ARG A 156 8.32 -10.19 -8.02
CA ARG A 156 8.96 -9.80 -9.29
C ARG A 156 8.60 -8.35 -9.62
N LEU A 157 9.62 -7.59 -10.00
CA LEU A 157 9.48 -6.18 -10.31
C LEU A 157 9.72 -5.95 -11.81
N TYR A 158 8.70 -5.44 -12.50
CA TYR A 158 8.75 -5.15 -13.94
C TYR A 158 9.16 -3.70 -14.18
N ASN A 159 9.83 -3.39 -15.27
CA ASN A 159 10.03 -1.98 -15.64
C ASN A 159 8.70 -1.34 -16.02
N ALA A 160 8.44 -0.14 -15.50
CA ALA A 160 7.26 0.62 -15.88
C ALA A 160 7.38 1.06 -17.34
N GLU A 161 6.31 0.85 -18.10
CA GLU A 161 6.13 1.45 -19.42
C GLU A 161 5.10 2.55 -19.32
N TRP A 162 5.42 3.76 -19.79
CA TRP A 162 4.48 4.86 -19.71
C TRP A 162 3.34 4.72 -20.73
N TYR A 163 2.12 4.92 -20.24
CA TYR A 163 0.99 5.27 -21.09
C TYR A 163 1.01 6.76 -21.38
N ARG A 164 1.24 7.57 -20.33
CA ARG A 164 1.52 9.00 -20.42
C ARG A 164 2.53 9.37 -19.34
N GLU A 165 3.60 10.01 -19.75
CA GLU A 165 4.58 10.56 -18.82
C GLU A 165 3.94 11.68 -17.98
N PRO A 166 4.34 11.84 -16.70
CA PRO A 166 3.92 12.97 -15.90
C PRO A 166 4.59 14.24 -16.43
N THR A 167 3.93 15.38 -16.25
CA THR A 167 4.52 16.67 -16.59
C THR A 167 5.32 17.23 -15.42
N ASN A 168 6.25 18.15 -15.70
CA ASN A 168 6.97 18.87 -14.65
C ASN A 168 6.01 19.58 -13.69
N ALA A 169 4.93 20.17 -14.21
CA ALA A 169 3.94 20.89 -13.41
C ALA A 169 3.20 19.96 -12.42
N GLU A 170 2.91 18.73 -12.85
CA GLU A 170 2.27 17.70 -12.01
C GLU A 170 3.19 17.24 -10.87
N LEU A 171 4.50 17.15 -11.12
CA LEU A 171 5.48 16.71 -10.11
C LEU A 171 5.94 17.83 -9.18
N THR A 172 6.04 19.08 -9.66
CA THR A 172 6.62 20.21 -8.92
C THR A 172 5.96 20.42 -7.55
N GLY A 173 4.64 20.25 -7.45
CA GLY A 173 3.91 20.43 -6.19
C GLY A 173 4.26 19.43 -5.09
N TYR A 174 4.89 18.30 -5.43
CA TYR A 174 5.28 17.25 -4.48
C TYR A 174 6.77 17.30 -4.11
N MET A 175 7.57 18.07 -4.86
CA MET A 175 9.01 18.13 -4.69
C MET A 175 9.42 18.81 -3.38
N PRO A 176 10.61 18.48 -2.83
CA PRO A 176 11.16 19.19 -1.68
C PRO A 176 11.34 20.70 -1.99
N PRO A 177 11.43 21.55 -0.95
CA PRO A 177 11.71 22.98 -1.12
C PRO A 177 12.99 23.19 -1.93
N GLY A 178 12.95 24.07 -2.93
CA GLY A 178 14.08 24.28 -3.85
C GLY A 178 14.08 23.39 -5.10
N GLY A 179 13.07 22.52 -5.27
CA GLY A 179 12.91 21.68 -6.46
C GLY A 179 13.64 20.34 -6.36
N PRO A 180 13.52 19.46 -7.38
CA PRO A 180 14.21 18.18 -7.36
C PRO A 180 15.72 18.40 -7.49
N PRO A 181 16.55 17.79 -6.63
CA PRO A 181 17.99 17.76 -6.85
C PRO A 181 18.32 16.94 -8.09
N ILE A 182 19.50 17.21 -8.69
CA ILE A 182 20.04 16.38 -9.76
C ILE A 182 20.26 14.98 -9.19
N GLY A 183 19.70 13.96 -9.87
CA GLY A 183 19.76 12.58 -9.40
C GLY A 183 18.54 11.80 -9.84
N PHE A 184 18.04 10.88 -9.01
CA PHE A 184 16.88 10.06 -9.37
C PHE A 184 16.01 9.70 -8.17
N GLY A 185 14.75 9.43 -8.44
CA GLY A 185 13.85 8.73 -7.53
C GLY A 185 13.44 7.40 -8.12
N LEU A 186 13.37 6.37 -7.29
CA LEU A 186 12.94 5.03 -7.65
C LEU A 186 11.81 4.59 -6.70
N ILE A 187 10.65 4.29 -7.27
CA ILE A 187 9.50 3.76 -6.54
C ILE A 187 9.00 2.46 -7.19
N ALA A 188 8.42 1.58 -6.37
CA ALA A 188 7.67 0.41 -6.83
C ALA A 188 6.19 0.66 -6.61
N CYS A 189 5.36 0.45 -7.63
CA CYS A 189 3.91 0.58 -7.52
C CYS A 189 3.19 -0.64 -8.07
N GLN A 190 1.96 -0.89 -7.62
CA GLN A 190 1.09 -1.91 -8.21
C GLN A 190 0.26 -1.30 -9.33
N THR A 191 0.12 -2.03 -10.44
CA THR A 191 -0.70 -1.61 -11.57
C THR A 191 -2.18 -1.84 -11.27
N VAL A 192 -3.03 -0.90 -11.68
CA VAL A 192 -4.50 -1.01 -11.57
C VAL A 192 -5.15 -0.75 -12.93
N PRO A 193 -6.47 -0.97 -13.08
CA PRO A 193 -7.18 -0.61 -14.30
C PRO A 193 -6.99 0.87 -14.70
N ASP A 194 -7.35 1.20 -15.94
CA ASP A 194 -7.23 2.55 -16.51
C ASP A 194 -5.81 3.14 -16.53
N PHE A 195 -4.81 2.26 -16.64
CA PHE A 195 -3.39 2.61 -16.67
C PHE A 195 -2.94 3.39 -15.44
N ARG A 196 -3.58 3.20 -14.28
CA ARG A 196 -3.16 3.86 -13.03
C ARG A 196 -2.25 2.96 -12.22
N VAL A 197 -1.69 3.52 -11.16
CA VAL A 197 -0.88 2.80 -10.17
C VAL A 197 -1.32 3.13 -8.75
N GLU A 198 -1.15 2.16 -7.84
CA GLU A 198 -1.46 2.29 -6.41
C GLU A 198 -0.42 1.57 -5.54
N ASN A 199 -0.62 1.58 -4.22
CA ASN A 199 0.23 0.86 -3.26
C ASN A 199 1.73 1.12 -3.41
N CYS A 200 2.08 2.36 -3.79
CA CYS A 200 3.44 2.74 -4.11
C CYS A 200 4.36 2.75 -2.88
N ARG A 201 5.58 2.26 -3.05
CA ARG A 201 6.66 2.23 -2.05
C ARG A 201 7.93 2.84 -2.61
N ALA A 202 8.65 3.59 -1.78
CA ALA A 202 9.98 4.08 -2.13
C ALA A 202 10.98 2.92 -2.12
N LEU A 203 11.83 2.84 -3.15
CA LEU A 203 12.90 1.84 -3.25
C LEU A 203 14.27 2.49 -3.06
N ALA A 204 14.55 3.57 -3.79
CA ALA A 204 15.82 4.26 -3.75
C ALA A 204 15.67 5.72 -4.19
N GLU A 205 16.62 6.55 -3.79
CA GLU A 205 16.76 7.91 -4.30
C GLU A 205 18.23 8.31 -4.30
N SER A 206 18.58 9.23 -5.19
CA SER A 206 19.87 9.88 -5.21
C SER A 206 19.67 11.38 -5.42
N PRO A 207 20.27 12.25 -4.59
CA PRO A 207 21.02 11.93 -3.37
C PRO A 207 20.14 11.23 -2.31
N ALA A 208 20.74 10.41 -1.46
CA ALA A 208 20.02 9.79 -0.36
C ALA A 208 19.52 10.86 0.63
N GLY A 209 18.25 10.79 1.03
CA GLY A 209 17.63 11.81 1.89
C GLY A 209 17.16 13.06 1.15
N SER A 210 17.24 13.07 -0.19
CA SER A 210 16.68 14.16 -1.02
C SER A 210 15.16 14.27 -0.90
N GLY A 211 14.46 13.19 -0.52
CA GLY A 211 13.01 13.16 -0.46
C GLY A 211 12.32 13.06 -1.82
N VAL A 212 13.07 12.80 -2.89
CA VAL A 212 12.54 12.61 -4.25
C VAL A 212 11.66 11.37 -4.31
N ALA A 213 12.09 10.22 -3.75
CA ALA A 213 11.25 9.02 -3.77
C ALA A 213 9.94 9.21 -2.98
N ARG A 214 9.98 10.01 -1.90
CA ARG A 214 8.77 10.43 -1.16
C ARG A 214 7.87 11.30 -2.04
N ALA A 215 8.43 12.28 -2.74
CA ALA A 215 7.68 13.14 -3.66
C ALA A 215 7.00 12.33 -4.77
N LEU A 216 7.74 11.41 -5.41
CA LEU A 216 7.20 10.54 -6.45
C LEU A 216 6.06 9.65 -5.93
N ARG A 217 6.19 9.08 -4.73
CA ARG A 217 5.12 8.27 -4.12
C ARG A 217 3.85 9.09 -3.89
N LEU A 218 3.98 10.35 -3.49
CA LEU A 218 2.83 11.25 -3.28
C LEU A 218 2.20 11.70 -4.59
N ALA A 219 2.99 11.85 -5.65
CA ALA A 219 2.52 12.19 -6.99
C ALA A 219 1.95 10.99 -7.77
N ALA A 220 2.18 9.77 -7.29
CA ALA A 220 1.95 8.55 -8.08
C ALA A 220 0.50 8.35 -8.55
N TRP A 221 -0.49 8.93 -7.88
CA TRP A 221 -1.89 8.86 -8.31
C TRP A 221 -2.15 9.54 -9.67
N GLN A 222 -1.25 10.42 -10.10
CA GLN A 222 -1.28 11.09 -11.40
C GLN A 222 -0.63 10.26 -12.52
N PHE A 223 0.18 9.27 -12.16
CA PHE A 223 0.99 8.51 -13.12
C PHE A 223 0.11 7.60 -13.96
N ARG A 224 0.44 7.55 -15.26
CA ARG A 224 -0.23 6.67 -16.22
C ARG A 224 0.74 5.65 -16.77
N VAL A 225 0.69 4.44 -16.23
CA VAL A 225 1.61 3.33 -16.52
C VAL A 225 0.85 2.15 -17.13
N LYS A 226 1.41 1.57 -18.19
CA LYS A 226 0.89 0.36 -18.83
C LYS A 226 1.16 -0.85 -17.92
N PRO A 227 0.12 -1.64 -17.58
CA PRO A 227 0.33 -2.91 -16.90
C PRO A 227 1.24 -3.83 -17.73
N PRO A 228 2.22 -4.52 -17.10
CA PRO A 228 3.04 -5.52 -17.77
C PRO A 228 2.18 -6.56 -18.48
N ARG A 229 2.66 -7.05 -19.62
CA ARG A 229 2.02 -8.11 -20.37
C ARG A 229 2.84 -9.39 -20.28
N VAL A 230 2.19 -10.49 -19.95
CA VAL A 230 2.78 -11.84 -19.99
C VAL A 230 1.85 -12.72 -20.80
N GLY A 231 2.36 -13.33 -21.88
CA GLY A 231 1.54 -14.12 -22.81
C GLY A 231 0.43 -13.29 -23.47
N GLY A 232 0.71 -12.02 -23.79
CA GLY A 232 -0.25 -11.11 -24.42
C GLY A 232 -1.34 -10.53 -23.50
N LYS A 233 -1.49 -11.05 -22.27
CA LYS A 233 -2.50 -10.57 -21.31
C LYS A 233 -1.91 -9.52 -20.36
N GLN A 234 -2.65 -8.44 -20.12
CA GLN A 234 -2.30 -7.42 -19.13
C GLN A 234 -2.41 -7.98 -17.71
N MET A 235 -1.39 -7.73 -16.89
CA MET A 235 -1.35 -8.12 -15.50
C MET A 235 -1.70 -6.94 -14.59
N ILE A 236 -2.94 -6.93 -14.11
CA ILE A 236 -3.40 -6.01 -13.07
C ILE A 236 -2.91 -6.53 -11.71
N GLY A 237 -2.48 -5.62 -10.83
CA GLY A 237 -1.89 -5.92 -9.52
C GLY A 237 -0.40 -6.28 -9.58
N ALA A 238 0.23 -6.21 -10.76
CA ALA A 238 1.66 -6.48 -10.90
C ALA A 238 2.49 -5.30 -10.37
N TRP A 239 3.64 -5.61 -9.76
CA TRP A 239 4.56 -4.60 -9.28
C TRP A 239 5.45 -4.07 -10.41
N VAL A 240 5.45 -2.76 -10.59
CA VAL A 240 6.28 -2.05 -11.56
C VAL A 240 7.23 -1.10 -10.87
N ARG A 241 8.43 -0.97 -11.43
CA ARG A 241 9.49 -0.05 -11.05
C ARG A 241 9.39 1.21 -11.88
N ILE A 242 9.19 2.34 -11.21
CA ILE A 242 9.16 3.66 -11.82
C ILE A 242 10.42 4.40 -11.37
N LYS A 243 11.31 4.68 -12.32
CA LYS A 243 12.51 5.50 -12.12
C LYS A 243 12.30 6.83 -12.83
N ILE A 244 12.52 7.93 -12.13
CA ILE A 244 12.54 9.26 -12.75
C ILE A 244 13.89 9.89 -12.43
N THR A 245 14.61 10.28 -13.46
CA THR A 245 15.92 10.91 -13.34
C THR A 245 15.78 12.40 -13.60
N PHE A 246 16.34 13.21 -12.72
CA PHE A 246 16.34 14.66 -12.78
C PHE A 246 17.74 15.12 -13.18
N THR A 247 17.82 15.84 -14.30
CA THR A 247 19.06 16.39 -14.85
C THR A 247 18.92 17.90 -15.00
N PRO A 248 20.03 18.65 -15.17
CA PRO A 248 19.95 20.09 -15.44
C PRO A 248 19.08 20.44 -16.67
N GLY A 249 19.01 19.54 -17.65
CA GLY A 249 18.22 19.70 -18.88
C GLY A 249 16.76 19.27 -18.77
N GLY A 250 16.31 18.77 -17.62
CA GLY A 250 14.94 18.28 -17.40
C GLY A 250 14.88 16.87 -16.83
N MET A 251 13.74 16.22 -17.04
CA MET A 251 13.42 14.89 -16.50
C MET A 251 13.48 13.81 -17.58
N SER A 252 13.94 12.63 -17.19
CA SER A 252 13.90 11.41 -18.02
C SER A 252 13.27 10.23 -17.26
N TYR A 253 12.73 9.30 -18.04
CA TYR A 253 11.76 8.29 -17.61
C TYR A 253 12.18 6.85 -17.94
#